data_AF-A0A9E5ZNL8-F1
#
_entry.id   AF-A0A9E5ZNL8-F1
#
_cell.length_a   1.000
_cell.length_b   1.000
_cell.length_c   1.000
_cell.angle_alpha   90.00
_cell.angle_beta   90.00
_cell.angle_gamma   90.00
#
_symmetry.space_group_name_H-M   'P 1'
#
loop_
_entity.id
_entity.type
_entity.pdbx_description
1 polymer ?
#
loop_
_entity_poly.entity_id
_entity_poly.type
_entity_poly.pdbx_seq_one_letter_code
_entity_poly.pdbx_strand_id
1 'polypeptide(L)'
;MSKIIGIDLGTTNSCVSVMEGNEPVVIPNAEGKRTTPSVIAFVEGGEIKVGDPAKRQAVTNPTKTVASIKRFMGNKFSECATEISRTAYKVVKGDNDTPRVDIDGR
;
A
#
# COMPACT_ATOMS: atom_id res chain seq x y z
N MET A 1 -18.64 8.49 21.48
CA MET A 1 -17.50 9.30 20.97
C MET A 1 -16.61 8.40 20.15
N SER A 2 -16.30 8.79 18.90
CA SER A 2 -15.30 8.09 18.08
C SER A 2 -13.91 8.31 18.67
N LYS A 3 -13.10 7.26 18.79
CA LYS A 3 -11.69 7.38 19.18
C LYS A 3 -10.88 7.91 17.99
N ILE A 4 -9.96 8.86 18.24
CA ILE A 4 -8.94 9.25 17.25
C ILE A 4 -7.89 8.15 17.22
N ILE A 5 -7.47 7.73 16.02
CA ILE A 5 -6.44 6.72 15.82
C ILE A 5 -5.17 7.36 15.23
N GLY A 6 -4.01 6.81 15.61
CA GLY A 6 -2.74 7.12 14.98
C GLY A 6 -2.40 6.07 13.93
N ILE A 7 -2.14 6.48 12.69
CA ILE A 7 -1.73 5.58 11.61
C ILE A 7 -0.32 5.96 11.17
N ASP A 8 0.61 5.04 11.34
CA ASP A 8 1.87 5.07 10.61
C ASP A 8 1.67 4.39 9.27
N LEU A 9 1.59 5.17 8.20
CA LEU A 9 1.47 4.69 6.83
C LEU A 9 2.87 4.54 6.21
N GLY A 10 3.60 3.48 6.53
CA GLY A 10 4.98 3.27 6.06
C GLY A 10 5.08 2.70 4.64
N THR A 11 6.27 2.78 4.04
CA THR A 11 6.53 2.26 2.67
C THR A 11 6.39 0.74 2.59
N THR A 12 6.84 0.02 3.62
CA THR A 12 6.90 -1.45 3.65
C THR A 12 5.83 -2.04 4.55
N ASN A 13 5.64 -1.45 5.73
CA ASN A 13 4.63 -1.86 6.69
C ASN A 13 3.92 -0.61 7.21
N SER A 14 2.69 -0.80 7.64
CA SER A 14 1.88 0.20 8.34
C SER A 14 1.46 -0.31 9.71
N CYS A 15 1.18 0.61 10.63
CA CYS A 15 0.78 0.32 12.00
C CYS A 15 -0.36 1.26 12.40
N VAL A 16 -1.25 0.81 13.27
CA VAL A 16 -2.31 1.64 13.83
C VAL A 16 -2.36 1.51 15.35
N SER A 17 -2.53 2.64 16.03
CA SER A 17 -2.68 2.72 17.47
C SER A 17 -3.87 3.57 17.88
N VAL A 18 -4.29 3.40 19.12
CA VAL A 18 -5.33 4.20 19.77
C VAL A 18 -4.93 4.49 21.21
N MET A 19 -5.42 5.59 21.77
CA MET A 19 -5.26 5.86 23.20
C MET A 19 -6.28 5.01 23.99
N GLU A 20 -5.79 4.20 24.92
CA GLU A 20 -6.60 3.51 25.94
C GLU A 20 -6.24 4.07 27.31
N GLY A 21 -7.16 4.86 27.88
CA GLY A 21 -6.81 5.70 29.03
C GLY A 21 -5.74 6.71 28.64
N ASN A 22 -4.61 6.68 29.35
CA ASN A 22 -3.46 7.55 29.08
C ASN A 22 -2.31 6.83 28.33
N GLU A 23 -2.50 5.58 27.92
CA GLU A 23 -1.46 4.79 27.27
C GLU A 23 -1.78 4.56 25.77
N PRO A 24 -0.79 4.70 24.86
CA PRO A 24 -0.97 4.33 23.47
C PRO A 24 -0.89 2.81 23.29
N VAL A 25 -1.93 2.23 22.68
CA VAL A 25 -2.02 0.78 22.42
C VAL A 25 -2.02 0.52 20.92
N VAL A 26 -1.12 -0.33 20.45
CA VAL A 26 -1.08 -0.82 19.06
C VAL A 26 -2.15 -1.88 18.85
N ILE A 27 -2.96 -1.73 17.80
CA ILE A 27 -4.06 -2.63 17.48
C ILE A 27 -3.56 -3.74 16.55
N PRO A 28 -3.68 -5.03 16.91
CA PRO A 28 -3.43 -6.13 15.98
C PRO A 28 -4.40 -6.11 14.80
N ASN A 29 -3.92 -6.41 13.60
CA ASN A 29 -4.77 -6.59 12.43
C ASN A 29 -5.53 -7.94 12.50
N ALA A 30 -6.38 -8.19 11.50
CA ALA A 30 -7.17 -9.43 11.43
C ALA A 30 -6.32 -10.72 11.35
N GLU A 31 -5.04 -10.62 10.97
CA GLU A 31 -4.08 -11.73 10.94
C GLU A 31 -3.32 -11.89 12.29
N GLY A 32 -3.68 -11.12 13.32
CA GLY A 32 -3.05 -11.14 14.64
C GLY A 32 -1.72 -10.39 14.73
N LYS A 33 -1.31 -9.65 13.69
CA LYS A 33 -0.03 -8.94 13.67
C LYS A 33 -0.19 -7.46 14.03
N ARG A 34 0.79 -6.91 14.73
CA ARG A 34 0.83 -5.47 15.10
C ARG A 34 1.22 -4.54 13.96
N THR A 35 1.68 -5.08 12.83
CA THR A 35 1.92 -4.32 11.61
C THR A 35 1.30 -5.05 10.43
N THR A 36 0.94 -4.28 9.41
CA THR A 36 0.36 -4.79 8.16
C THR A 36 1.28 -4.44 7.01
N PRO A 37 1.67 -5.37 6.13
CA PRO A 37 2.41 -5.02 4.92
C PRO A 37 1.69 -3.94 4.09
N SER A 38 2.41 -2.92 3.65
CA SER A 38 1.88 -1.85 2.79
C SER A 38 1.81 -2.34 1.34
N VAL A 39 0.98 -3.35 1.12
CA VAL A 39 0.83 -4.07 -0.15
C VAL A 39 -0.66 -4.25 -0.45
N ILE A 40 -1.04 -3.97 -1.69
CA ILE A 40 -2.38 -4.16 -2.22
C ILE A 40 -2.28 -5.07 -3.44
N ALA A 41 -3.21 -6.00 -3.62
CA ALA A 41 -3.28 -6.83 -4.81
C ALA A 41 -4.70 -6.85 -5.36
N PHE A 42 -4.80 -6.75 -6.68
CA PHE A 42 -6.05 -6.87 -7.41
C PHE A 42 -6.14 -8.29 -7.98
N VAL A 43 -7.21 -8.99 -7.65
CA VAL A 43 -7.44 -10.36 -8.10
C VAL A 43 -8.65 -10.44 -9.03
N GLU A 44 -8.80 -11.57 -9.71
CA GLU A 44 -9.95 -11.82 -10.57
C GLU A 44 -11.28 -11.72 -9.81
N GLY A 45 -12.35 -11.34 -10.49
CA GLY A 45 -13.66 -11.10 -9.87
C GLY A 45 -13.76 -9.76 -9.12
N GLY A 46 -12.72 -8.93 -9.13
CA GLY A 46 -12.75 -7.58 -8.57
C GLY A 46 -12.46 -7.51 -7.07
N GLU A 47 -12.08 -8.61 -6.43
CA GLU A 47 -11.63 -8.61 -5.04
C GLU A 47 -10.28 -7.86 -4.92
N ILE A 48 -10.13 -7.13 -3.82
CA ILE A 48 -8.89 -6.42 -3.45
C ILE A 48 -8.36 -7.04 -2.17
N LYS A 49 -7.14 -7.57 -2.23
CA LYS A 49 -6.40 -8.08 -1.07
C LYS A 49 -5.47 -7.01 -0.54
N VAL A 50 -5.33 -6.92 0.77
CA VAL A 50 -4.45 -5.95 1.45
C VAL A 50 -3.62 -6.66 2.51
N GLY A 51 -2.36 -6.25 2.70
CA GLY A 51 -1.51 -6.78 3.76
C GLY A 51 -0.91 -8.15 3.44
N ASP A 52 -0.94 -9.07 4.42
CA ASP A 52 -0.37 -10.41 4.27
C ASP A 52 -0.99 -11.22 3.11
N PRO A 53 -2.33 -11.26 2.93
CA PRO A 53 -2.93 -11.91 1.77
C PRO A 53 -2.41 -11.40 0.42
N ALA A 54 -2.21 -10.08 0.28
CA ALA A 54 -1.66 -9.49 -0.94
C ALA A 54 -0.19 -9.87 -1.13
N LYS A 55 0.61 -9.81 -0.06
CA LYS A 55 2.03 -10.16 -0.08
C LYS A 55 2.27 -11.63 -0.44
N ARG A 56 1.45 -12.56 0.04
CA ARG A 56 1.58 -14.01 -0.22
C ARG A 56 1.51 -14.37 -1.71
N GLN A 57 0.68 -13.67 -2.48
CA GLN A 57 0.46 -13.95 -3.90
C GLN A 57 1.27 -13.04 -4.85
N ALA A 58 2.16 -12.20 -4.31
CA ALA A 58 2.93 -11.24 -5.11
C ALA A 58 3.82 -11.89 -6.18
N VAL A 59 4.30 -13.12 -5.92
CA VAL A 59 5.14 -13.88 -6.86
C VAL A 59 4.33 -14.39 -8.05
N THR A 60 3.09 -14.82 -7.82
CA THR A 60 2.22 -15.40 -8.87
C THR A 60 1.39 -14.34 -9.61
N ASN A 61 1.28 -13.13 -9.06
CA ASN A 61 0.53 -12.02 -9.66
C ASN A 61 1.31 -10.69 -9.53
N PRO A 62 2.53 -10.59 -10.08
CA PRO A 62 3.45 -9.49 -9.79
C PRO A 62 3.01 -8.15 -10.39
N THR A 63 2.32 -8.16 -11.54
CA THR A 63 1.92 -6.94 -12.24
C THR A 63 0.67 -6.28 -11.65
N LYS A 64 -0.15 -7.05 -10.91
CA LYS A 64 -1.35 -6.54 -10.21
C LYS A 64 -1.18 -6.48 -8.69
N THR A 65 0.06 -6.60 -8.21
CA THR A 65 0.41 -6.46 -6.79
C THR A 65 1.27 -5.22 -6.60
N VAL A 66 0.71 -4.23 -5.90
CA VAL A 66 1.31 -2.92 -5.68
C VAL A 66 1.96 -2.88 -4.31
N ALA A 67 3.26 -2.64 -4.28
CA ALA A 67 4.07 -2.42 -3.07
C ALA A 67 4.95 -1.18 -3.25
N SER A 68 5.46 -0.64 -2.14
CA SER A 68 6.33 0.56 -2.14
C SER A 68 5.69 1.82 -2.74
N ILE A 69 4.36 1.90 -2.80
CA ILE A 69 3.65 3.03 -3.44
C ILE A 69 4.01 4.38 -2.83
N LYS A 70 4.38 4.40 -1.54
CA LYS A 70 4.83 5.61 -0.83
C LYS A 70 6.05 6.28 -1.48
N ARG A 71 6.84 5.56 -2.28
CA ARG A 71 7.96 6.14 -3.05
C ARG A 71 7.52 7.05 -4.20
N PHE A 72 6.29 6.90 -4.68
CA PHE A 72 5.73 7.72 -5.77
C PHE A 72 4.92 8.90 -5.25
N MET A 73 4.41 8.82 -4.02
CA MET A 73 3.53 9.83 -3.45
C MET A 73 4.23 11.19 -3.33
N GLY A 74 3.60 12.23 -3.88
CA GLY A 74 4.13 13.60 -3.84
C GLY A 74 5.22 13.91 -4.87
N ASN A 75 5.68 12.92 -5.63
CA ASN A 75 6.66 13.11 -6.70
C ASN A 75 6.00 13.30 -8.05
N LYS A 76 6.75 13.83 -9.02
CA LYS A 76 6.33 13.84 -10.43
C LYS A 76 6.71 12.53 -11.11
N PHE A 77 5.92 12.12 -12.10
CA PHE A 77 6.18 10.95 -12.93
C PHE A 77 7.54 11.05 -13.61
N SER A 78 7.91 12.24 -14.11
CA SER A 78 9.20 12.52 -14.73
C SER A 78 10.41 12.31 -13.80
N GLU A 79 10.20 12.35 -12.49
CA GLU A 79 11.24 12.17 -11.47
C GLU A 79 11.31 10.72 -10.93
N CYS A 80 10.37 9.86 -11.35
CA CYS A 80 10.19 8.52 -10.77
C CYS A 80 10.88 7.39 -11.56
N ALA A 81 11.66 7.69 -12.61
CA ALA A 81 12.22 6.68 -13.52
C ALA A 81 12.94 5.52 -12.81
N THR A 82 13.77 5.82 -11.80
CA THR A 82 14.47 4.81 -11.00
C THR A 82 13.50 3.90 -10.26
N GLU A 83 12.44 4.44 -9.67
CA GLU A 83 11.50 3.63 -8.90
C GLU A 83 10.56 2.84 -9.80
N ILE A 84 10.18 3.39 -10.96
CA ILE A 84 9.42 2.67 -12.01
C ILE A 84 10.20 1.44 -12.47
N SER A 85 11.52 1.56 -12.69
CA SER A 85 12.35 0.42 -13.12
C SER A 85 12.47 -0.72 -12.10
N ARG A 86 12.10 -0.47 -10.84
CA ARG A 86 12.18 -1.43 -9.73
C ARG A 86 10.84 -2.11 -9.43
N THR A 87 9.77 -1.72 -10.11
CA THR A 87 8.42 -2.24 -9.89
C THR A 87 7.99 -3.16 -11.03
N ALA A 88 7.29 -4.25 -10.69
CA ALA A 88 6.71 -5.15 -11.69
C ALA A 88 5.36 -4.63 -12.24
N TYR A 89 4.63 -3.87 -11.44
CA TYR A 89 3.38 -3.23 -11.87
C TYR A 89 3.67 -2.02 -12.77
N LYS A 90 2.69 -1.70 -13.63
CA LYS A 90 2.82 -0.62 -14.60
C LYS A 90 2.55 0.73 -13.94
N VAL A 91 3.48 1.66 -14.09
CA VAL A 91 3.30 3.06 -13.72
C VAL A 91 3.20 3.90 -14.99
N VAL A 92 2.19 4.75 -15.07
CA VAL A 92 1.91 5.63 -16.21
C VAL A 92 1.89 7.08 -15.78
N LYS A 93 2.13 7.98 -16.74
CA LYS A 93 1.99 9.42 -16.54
C LYS A 93 0.51 9.78 -16.52
N GLY A 94 0.03 10.26 -15.39
CA GLY A 94 -1.28 10.87 -15.26
C GLY A 94 -1.25 12.38 -15.49
N ASP A 95 -2.40 13.01 -15.24
CA ASP A 95 -2.55 14.46 -15.31
C ASP A 95 -1.58 15.19 -14.38
N ASN A 96 -1.18 16.40 -14.76
CA ASN A 96 -0.23 17.24 -14.01
C ASN A 96 1.09 16.52 -13.67
N ASP A 97 1.53 15.61 -14.54
CA ASP A 97 2.75 14.82 -14.35
C ASP A 97 2.72 13.96 -13.08
N THR A 98 1.52 13.53 -12.64
CA THR A 98 1.40 12.64 -11.48
C THR A 98 1.70 11.19 -11.84
N PRO A 99 2.50 10.44 -11.05
CA PRO A 99 2.67 9.02 -11.26
C PRO A 99 1.37 8.29 -10.87
N ARG A 100 0.84 7.48 -11.80
CA ARG A 100 -0.36 6.65 -11.59
C ARG A 100 0.02 5.19 -11.78
N VAL A 101 -0.56 4.29 -10.99
CA VAL A 101 -0.46 2.85 -11.25
C VAL A 101 -1.64 2.47 -12.15
N ASP A 102 -1.38 1.72 -13.21
CA ASP A 102 -2.39 1.21 -14.14
C ASP A 102 -2.66 -0.26 -13.81
N ILE A 103 -3.88 -0.57 -13.38
CA ILE A 103 -4.36 -1.93 -13.12
C ILE A 103 -5.52 -2.23 -14.04
N ASP A 104 -5.22 -2.83 -15.20
CA ASP A 104 -6.20 -3.19 -16.23
C ASP A 104 -7.09 -2.00 -16.66
N GLY A 105 -6.51 -0.79 -16.77
CA GLY A 105 -7.23 0.43 -17.15
C GLY A 105 -7.95 1.13 -15.99
N ARG A 106 -7.68 0.73 -14.75
CA ARG A 106 -8.13 1.39 -13.51
C ARG A 106 -7.01 2.17 -12.84
#